data_AF-A0A7J5VDQ7-F1
#
_entry.id   AF-A0A7J5VDQ7-F1
#
_cell.length_a   1.000
_cell.length_b   1.000
_cell.length_c   1.000
_cell.angle_alpha   90.00
_cell.angle_beta   90.00
_cell.angle_gamma   90.00
#
_symmetry.space_group_name_H-M   'P 1'
#
loop_
_entity.id
_entity.type
_entity.pdbx_description
1 polymer ?
#
loop_
_entity_poly.entity_id
_entity_poly.type
_entity_poly.pdbx_seq_one_letter_code
_entity_poly.pdbx_strand_id
1 'polypeptide(L)'
;MKYIIAIPILFFFFSCSSDTDNKQQSYLNNTATVQIGNIPFDLSSAKVVSSIIRHKDHHTILILTDKKSQTTKNNLSNGNAFVQGAKWLIIYWQQKDDLVWIGARIPGKFLYTDLIQFNNNDFIIRRYDSSGKILKLDNAEKKKISTLLLSAWQL
;
A
#
# COMPACT_ATOMS: atom_id res chain seq x y z
N MET A 1 64.54 26.11 -35.77
CA MET A 1 63.71 26.90 -34.84
C MET A 1 62.89 25.94 -34.00
N LYS A 2 63.15 25.91 -32.69
CA LYS A 2 62.41 25.13 -31.68
C LYS A 2 61.20 25.96 -31.24
N TYR A 3 59.98 25.46 -31.37
CA TYR A 3 58.90 25.74 -30.40
C TYR A 3 58.01 24.52 -30.25
N ILE A 4 57.79 24.22 -28.97
CA ILE A 4 57.14 23.06 -28.40
C ILE A 4 55.64 23.34 -28.28
N ILE A 5 54.87 22.30 -28.59
CA ILE A 5 53.48 21.94 -28.23
C ILE A 5 52.80 22.83 -27.17
N ALA A 6 51.54 23.19 -27.44
CA ALA A 6 50.51 23.28 -26.39
C ALA A 6 49.13 22.91 -26.97
N ILE A 7 48.73 21.65 -26.79
CA ILE A 7 47.34 21.20 -26.92
C ILE A 7 46.62 21.68 -25.66
N PRO A 8 45.56 22.50 -25.74
CA PRO A 8 44.78 22.81 -24.54
C PRO A 8 43.90 21.60 -24.23
N ILE A 9 44.42 20.73 -23.35
CA ILE A 9 43.64 19.78 -22.58
C ILE A 9 42.77 20.61 -21.63
N LEU A 10 41.56 20.96 -22.06
CA LEU A 10 40.58 21.65 -21.21
C LEU A 10 39.17 21.10 -21.41
N PHE A 11 39.01 19.78 -21.28
CA PHE A 11 37.70 19.11 -21.19
C PHE A 11 37.64 18.12 -20.01
N PHE A 12 38.27 18.46 -18.89
CA PHE A 12 38.11 17.72 -17.63
C PHE A 12 37.63 18.62 -16.49
N PHE A 13 36.67 19.51 -16.76
CA PHE A 13 35.77 19.95 -15.71
C PHE A 13 34.68 18.90 -15.52
N PHE A 14 35.08 17.71 -15.03
CA PHE A 14 34.19 16.90 -14.22
C PHE A 14 33.92 17.70 -12.96
N SER A 15 32.92 18.59 -13.01
CA SER A 15 32.23 18.98 -11.80
C SER A 15 31.47 17.75 -11.34
N CYS A 16 32.15 16.94 -10.53
CA CYS A 16 31.46 16.11 -9.56
C CYS A 16 30.73 17.12 -8.68
N SER A 17 29.46 17.40 -8.97
CA SER A 17 28.63 18.07 -7.97
C SER A 17 28.60 17.09 -6.81
N SER A 18 29.38 17.40 -5.79
CA SER A 18 29.16 16.83 -4.49
C SER A 18 27.70 17.14 -4.17
N ASP A 19 26.86 16.10 -4.16
CA ASP A 19 25.53 16.12 -3.56
C ASP A 19 25.71 16.37 -2.06
N THR A 20 26.09 17.61 -1.72
CA THR A 20 26.04 18.17 -0.39
C THR A 20 24.79 19.03 -0.34
N ASP A 21 23.64 18.40 -0.55
CA ASP A 21 22.35 18.93 -0.18
C ASP A 21 21.61 17.92 0.70
N ASN A 22 21.98 17.94 1.98
CA ASN A 22 21.04 18.16 3.08
C ASN A 22 19.59 17.68 2.87
N LYS A 23 19.41 16.39 2.65
CA LYS A 23 18.26 15.68 3.21
C LYS A 23 18.82 14.45 3.89
N GLN A 24 18.74 14.39 5.21
CA GLN A 24 18.52 13.11 5.87
C GLN A 24 17.28 12.53 5.23
N GLN A 25 17.47 11.80 4.15
CA GLN A 25 16.43 11.09 3.47
C GLN A 25 16.08 9.98 4.44
N SER A 26 15.08 10.24 5.27
CA SER A 26 14.54 9.27 6.20
C SER A 26 14.34 7.97 5.43
N TYR A 27 15.13 6.93 5.77
CA TYR A 27 14.96 5.59 5.22
C TYR A 27 13.53 5.09 5.46
N LEU A 28 12.84 5.67 6.45
CA LEU A 28 11.42 5.47 6.69
C LEU A 28 10.57 6.28 5.71
N ASN A 29 9.71 5.56 5.02
CA ASN A 29 8.80 6.09 4.03
C ASN A 29 7.56 6.76 4.66
N ASN A 30 7.74 7.98 5.17
CA ASN A 30 6.69 8.72 5.87
C ASN A 30 5.49 9.09 4.98
N THR A 31 5.66 9.10 3.65
CA THR A 31 4.53 9.36 2.73
C THR A 31 3.51 8.22 2.71
N ALA A 32 3.93 7.01 3.11
CA ALA A 32 3.08 5.84 3.19
C ALA A 32 2.40 5.69 4.56
N THR A 33 2.61 6.62 5.49
CA THR A 33 1.94 6.57 6.79
C THR A 33 0.42 6.56 6.60
N VAL A 34 -0.22 5.52 7.16
CA VAL A 34 -1.67 5.39 7.09
C VAL A 34 -2.28 6.32 8.13
N GLN A 35 -3.07 7.27 7.66
CA GLN A 35 -3.90 8.08 8.54
C GLN A 35 -5.21 7.33 8.76
N ILE A 36 -5.24 6.57 9.84
CA ILE A 36 -6.39 5.76 10.21
C ILE A 36 -7.14 6.63 11.22
N GLY A 37 -8.09 7.42 10.72
CA GLY A 37 -8.99 8.21 11.56
C GLY A 37 -9.86 7.31 12.46
N ASN A 38 -11.08 7.75 12.79
CA ASN A 38 -12.03 6.96 13.58
C ASN A 38 -12.65 5.77 12.79
N ILE A 39 -11.81 4.97 12.15
CA ILE A 39 -12.21 3.74 11.45
C ILE A 39 -12.41 2.66 12.51
N PRO A 40 -13.56 1.96 12.52
CA PRO A 40 -13.88 0.97 13.56
C PRO A 40 -13.15 -0.36 13.32
N PHE A 41 -11.82 -0.32 13.30
CA PHE A 41 -10.92 -1.46 13.09
C PHE A 41 -9.73 -1.36 14.04
N ASP A 42 -9.47 -2.42 14.80
CA ASP A 42 -8.35 -2.49 15.73
C ASP A 42 -7.09 -2.98 15.00
N LEU A 43 -6.13 -2.08 14.84
CA LEU A 43 -4.86 -2.39 14.19
C LEU A 43 -3.90 -3.17 15.08
N SER A 44 -4.05 -3.07 16.41
CA SER A 44 -3.13 -3.71 17.35
C SER A 44 -3.23 -5.23 17.31
N SER A 45 -4.40 -5.75 16.95
CA SER A 45 -4.66 -7.18 16.76
C SER A 45 -4.70 -7.62 15.30
N ALA A 46 -4.37 -6.70 14.37
CA ALA A 46 -4.48 -6.96 12.94
C ALA A 46 -3.39 -7.90 12.44
N LYS A 47 -3.78 -8.85 11.58
CA LYS A 47 -2.85 -9.74 10.89
C LYS A 47 -2.89 -9.49 9.40
N VAL A 48 -1.71 -9.41 8.79
CA VAL A 48 -1.56 -9.32 7.34
C VAL A 48 -1.97 -10.65 6.70
N VAL A 49 -2.89 -10.58 5.74
CA VAL A 49 -3.26 -11.72 4.89
C VAL A 49 -2.47 -11.68 3.60
N SER A 50 -2.40 -10.51 2.95
CA SER A 50 -1.73 -10.35 1.67
C SER A 50 -1.32 -8.90 1.41
N SER A 51 -0.32 -8.73 0.55
CA SER A 51 0.09 -7.46 -0.02
C SER A 51 0.16 -7.61 -1.54
N ILE A 52 -0.40 -6.65 -2.27
CA ILE A 52 -0.56 -6.73 -3.73
C ILE A 52 -0.04 -5.46 -4.37
N ILE A 53 0.79 -5.63 -5.40
CA ILE A 53 1.25 -4.55 -6.29
C ILE A 53 0.40 -4.63 -7.56
N ARG A 54 -0.42 -3.60 -7.79
CA ARG A 54 -1.30 -3.53 -8.96
C ARG A 54 -0.76 -2.55 -9.98
N HIS A 55 -0.06 -3.08 -10.98
CA HIS A 55 0.61 -2.28 -12.01
C HIS A 55 -0.35 -1.41 -12.83
N LYS A 56 -1.51 -1.95 -13.25
CA LYS A 56 -2.46 -1.24 -14.12
C LYS A 56 -2.94 0.10 -13.55
N ASP A 57 -3.18 0.15 -12.26
CA ASP A 57 -3.71 1.34 -11.58
C ASP A 57 -2.64 2.03 -10.72
N HIS A 58 -1.38 1.59 -10.78
CA HIS A 58 -0.27 2.08 -9.96
C HIS A 58 -0.60 2.13 -8.46
N HIS A 59 -1.25 1.10 -7.92
CA HIS A 59 -1.62 1.03 -6.50
C HIS A 59 -0.85 -0.08 -5.77
N THR A 60 -0.48 0.18 -4.53
CA THR A 60 -0.10 -0.88 -3.58
C THR A 60 -1.26 -1.09 -2.62
N ILE A 61 -1.57 -2.35 -2.32
CA ILE A 61 -2.73 -2.77 -1.55
C ILE A 61 -2.25 -3.67 -0.41
N LEU A 62 -2.67 -3.41 0.82
CA LEU A 62 -2.45 -4.28 1.97
C LEU A 62 -3.79 -4.77 2.50
N ILE A 63 -3.92 -6.07 2.73
CA ILE A 63 -5.12 -6.70 3.26
C ILE A 63 -4.83 -7.18 4.68
N LEU A 64 -5.58 -6.65 5.64
CA LEU A 64 -5.49 -6.96 7.06
C LEU A 64 -6.77 -7.62 7.56
N THR A 65 -6.63 -8.46 8.57
CA THR A 65 -7.76 -9.14 9.23
C THR A 65 -7.72 -8.91 10.73
N ASP A 66 -8.89 -8.73 11.32
CA ASP A 66 -9.02 -8.66 12.77
C ASP A 66 -8.81 -10.02 13.44
N LYS A 67 -8.68 -10.01 14.77
CA LYS A 67 -8.54 -11.24 15.57
C LYS A 67 -9.69 -12.23 15.35
N LYS A 68 -10.92 -11.75 15.14
CA LYS A 68 -12.12 -12.57 14.95
C LYS A 68 -12.09 -13.35 13.63
N SER A 69 -11.59 -12.74 12.56
CA SER A 69 -11.37 -13.42 11.29
C SER A 69 -10.37 -14.58 11.43
N GLN A 70 -9.32 -14.40 12.24
CA GLN A 70 -8.25 -15.37 12.41
C GLN A 70 -8.71 -16.65 13.11
N THR A 71 -9.63 -16.56 14.06
CA THR A 71 -10.18 -17.75 14.76
C THR A 71 -10.93 -18.70 13.84
N THR A 72 -11.31 -18.26 12.64
CA THR A 72 -12.00 -19.05 11.61
C THR A 72 -11.04 -19.90 10.77
N LYS A 73 -9.77 -19.48 10.62
CA LYS A 73 -8.79 -20.20 9.79
C LYS A 73 -8.48 -21.60 10.35
N ASN A 74 -8.68 -21.82 11.65
CA ASN A 74 -8.51 -23.11 12.30
C ASN A 74 -9.74 -24.04 12.19
N ASN A 75 -10.90 -23.53 11.77
CA ASN A 75 -12.16 -24.30 11.63
C ASN A 75 -12.51 -24.60 10.16
N LEU A 76 -11.55 -24.39 9.25
CA LEU A 76 -11.69 -24.47 7.79
C LEU A 76 -12.01 -25.88 7.22
N SER A 77 -12.06 -26.91 8.06
CA SER A 77 -12.45 -28.26 7.64
C SER A 77 -13.93 -28.40 7.25
N ASN A 78 -14.80 -27.46 7.65
CA ASN A 78 -16.26 -27.67 7.57
C ASN A 78 -17.01 -26.82 6.54
N GLY A 79 -16.32 -26.05 5.69
CA GLY A 79 -16.95 -25.34 4.58
C GLY A 79 -17.80 -24.13 5.02
N ASN A 80 -17.32 -22.95 4.65
CA ASN A 80 -18.11 -21.75 4.39
C ASN A 80 -19.02 -21.22 5.52
N ALA A 81 -18.42 -20.46 6.44
CA ALA A 81 -19.13 -19.32 7.03
C ALA A 81 -18.12 -18.23 7.41
N PHE A 82 -18.26 -17.05 6.82
CA PHE A 82 -17.61 -15.86 7.36
C PHE A 82 -18.14 -15.63 8.77
N VAL A 83 -17.26 -15.50 9.76
CA VAL A 83 -17.72 -15.28 11.13
C VAL A 83 -18.42 -13.93 11.21
N GLN A 84 -19.66 -13.93 11.68
CA GLN A 84 -20.45 -12.72 11.84
C GLN A 84 -19.67 -11.66 12.63
N GLY A 85 -19.63 -10.44 12.12
CA GLY A 85 -18.92 -9.31 12.71
C GLY A 85 -17.40 -9.36 12.56
N ALA A 86 -16.84 -10.36 11.89
CA ALA A 86 -15.43 -10.35 11.50
C ALA A 86 -15.16 -9.18 10.54
N LYS A 87 -13.96 -8.62 10.62
CA LYS A 87 -13.60 -7.43 9.85
C LYS A 87 -12.31 -7.62 9.07
N TRP A 88 -12.33 -7.16 7.84
CA TRP A 88 -11.16 -7.05 6.98
C TRP A 88 -10.94 -5.59 6.61
N LEU A 89 -9.69 -5.15 6.63
CA LEU A 89 -9.30 -3.80 6.26
C LEU A 89 -8.37 -3.86 5.06
N ILE A 90 -8.76 -3.20 3.97
CA ILE A 90 -7.94 -3.10 2.76
C ILE A 90 -7.42 -1.67 2.65
N ILE A 91 -6.11 -1.51 2.66
CA ILE A 91 -5.44 -0.22 2.64
C ILE A 91 -4.84 0.01 1.26
N TYR A 92 -5.10 1.17 0.67
CA TYR A 92 -4.64 1.53 -0.67
C TYR A 92 -3.67 2.71 -0.61
N TRP A 93 -2.54 2.56 -1.30
CA TRP A 93 -1.59 3.63 -1.56
C TRP A 93 -1.40 3.80 -3.06
N GLN A 94 -1.14 5.02 -3.48
CA GLN A 94 -0.55 5.29 -4.79
C GLN A 94 0.92 4.86 -4.75
N GLN A 95 1.39 4.18 -5.78
CA GLN A 95 2.80 3.83 -5.90
C GLN A 95 3.65 5.06 -6.19
N LYS A 96 4.88 5.05 -5.70
CA LYS A 96 5.94 5.99 -6.09
C LYS A 96 7.22 5.22 -6.39
N ASP A 97 8.12 5.85 -7.11
CA ASP A 97 9.47 5.32 -7.30
C ASP A 97 10.25 5.38 -5.98
N ASP A 98 11.05 4.34 -5.74
CA ASP A 98 12.05 4.35 -4.69
C ASP A 98 13.26 5.17 -5.17
N LEU A 99 13.68 6.14 -4.35
CA LEU A 99 14.79 7.03 -4.67
C LEU A 99 16.15 6.39 -4.42
N VAL A 100 16.21 5.33 -3.62
CA VAL A 100 17.43 4.58 -3.30
C VAL A 100 17.54 3.35 -4.20
N TRP A 101 16.42 2.71 -4.54
CA TRP A 101 16.39 1.50 -5.36
C TRP A 101 15.76 1.77 -6.73
N ILE A 102 16.59 2.17 -7.69
CA ILE A 102 16.13 2.49 -9.05
C ILE A 102 15.36 1.32 -9.65
N GLY A 103 14.15 1.61 -10.14
CA GLY A 103 13.24 0.62 -10.73
C GLY A 103 12.30 -0.06 -9.72
N ALA A 104 12.52 0.10 -8.41
CA ALA A 104 11.59 -0.37 -7.40
C ALA A 104 10.40 0.60 -7.25
N ARG A 105 9.20 0.04 -7.12
CA ARG A 105 7.95 0.77 -6.82
C ARG A 105 7.54 0.47 -5.38
N ILE A 106 7.40 1.51 -4.58
CA ILE A 106 7.02 1.40 -3.16
C ILE A 106 5.69 2.12 -2.89
N PRO A 107 4.98 1.79 -1.79
CA PRO A 107 3.85 2.59 -1.35
C PRO A 107 4.24 4.07 -1.25
N GLY A 108 3.43 4.95 -1.83
CA GLY A 108 3.57 6.40 -1.75
C GLY A 108 2.45 6.96 -0.91
N LYS A 109 1.73 7.95 -1.45
CA LYS A 109 0.63 8.61 -0.76
C LYS A 109 -0.50 7.63 -0.43
N PHE A 110 -0.93 7.60 0.83
CA PHE A 110 -2.15 6.92 1.24
C PHE A 110 -3.37 7.50 0.50
N LEU A 111 -4.24 6.63 -0.03
CA LEU A 111 -5.42 7.03 -0.78
C LEU A 111 -6.69 6.93 0.06
N TYR A 112 -7.04 5.71 0.45
CA TYR A 112 -8.24 5.39 1.21
C TYR A 112 -8.12 3.97 1.77
N THR A 113 -9.06 3.59 2.63
CA THR A 113 -9.21 2.22 3.07
C THR A 113 -10.63 1.72 2.91
N ASP A 114 -10.78 0.45 2.54
CA ASP A 114 -12.06 -0.23 2.48
C ASP A 114 -12.17 -1.18 3.67
N LEU A 115 -13.13 -0.92 4.57
CA LEU A 115 -13.50 -1.81 5.66
C LEU A 115 -14.62 -2.72 5.19
N ILE A 116 -14.39 -4.02 5.27
CA ILE A 116 -15.39 -5.05 5.02
C ILE A 116 -15.78 -5.66 6.36
N GLN A 117 -17.07 -5.65 6.64
CA GLN A 117 -17.65 -6.28 7.82
C GLN A 117 -18.56 -7.40 7.37
N PHE A 118 -18.24 -8.62 7.80
CA PHE A 118 -19.00 -9.80 7.44
C PHE A 118 -20.24 -9.95 8.31
N ASN A 119 -21.35 -10.31 7.69
CA ASN A 119 -22.59 -10.75 8.31
C ASN A 119 -22.84 -12.19 7.82
N ASN A 120 -23.61 -13.00 8.55
CA ASN A 120 -23.74 -14.46 8.32
C ASN A 120 -23.55 -14.94 6.87
N ASN A 121 -24.30 -14.37 5.91
CA ASN A 121 -24.26 -14.73 4.49
C ASN A 121 -23.91 -13.57 3.55
N ASP A 122 -23.47 -12.42 4.06
CA ASP A 122 -23.22 -11.21 3.27
C ASP A 122 -22.10 -10.36 3.89
N PHE A 123 -21.74 -9.24 3.28
CA PHE A 123 -20.80 -8.30 3.86
C PHE A 123 -21.12 -6.86 3.47
N ILE A 124 -20.76 -5.95 4.36
CA ILE A 124 -20.92 -4.51 4.14
C ILE A 124 -19.53 -3.93 3.88
N ILE A 125 -19.40 -3.19 2.78
CA ILE A 125 -18.19 -2.43 2.44
C ILE A 125 -18.41 -0.96 2.79
N ARG A 126 -17.46 -0.37 3.51
CA ARG A 126 -17.38 1.08 3.74
C ARG A 126 -15.99 1.58 3.40
N ARG A 127 -15.90 2.58 2.53
CA ARG A 127 -14.63 3.28 2.22
C ARG A 127 -14.46 4.45 3.15
N TYR A 128 -13.25 4.63 3.64
CA TYR A 128 -12.85 5.77 4.45
C TYR A 128 -11.69 6.51 3.81
N ASP A 129 -11.76 7.85 3.82
CA ASP A 129 -10.62 8.69 3.50
C ASP A 129 -9.63 8.79 4.69
N SER A 130 -8.59 9.61 4.54
CA SER A 130 -7.56 9.82 5.56
C SER A 130 -8.07 10.47 6.85
N SER A 131 -9.21 11.14 6.81
CA SER A 131 -9.86 11.71 8.01
C SER A 131 -10.75 10.71 8.73
N GLY A 132 -11.01 9.55 8.14
CA GLY A 132 -12.00 8.58 8.63
C GLY A 132 -13.43 8.94 8.22
N LYS A 133 -13.62 9.83 7.22
CA LYS A 133 -14.94 10.10 6.66
C LYS A 133 -15.31 9.02 5.67
N ILE A 134 -16.57 8.57 5.72
CA ILE A 134 -17.10 7.58 4.79
C ILE A 134 -17.26 8.20 3.39
N LEU A 135 -16.69 7.55 2.39
CA LEU A 135 -16.86 7.89 0.97
C LEU A 135 -17.94 7.01 0.34
N LYS A 136 -18.65 7.55 -0.64
CA LYS A 136 -19.62 6.79 -1.44
C LYS A 136 -18.88 5.85 -2.39
N LEU A 137 -19.20 4.57 -2.37
CA LEU A 137 -18.77 3.62 -3.39
C LEU A 137 -19.86 3.43 -4.42
N ASP A 138 -19.47 3.39 -5.69
CA ASP A 138 -20.34 2.92 -6.75
C ASP A 138 -20.41 1.38 -6.82
N ASN A 139 -21.30 0.85 -7.66
CA ASN A 139 -21.50 -0.59 -7.80
C ASN A 139 -20.31 -1.29 -8.48
N ALA A 140 -19.60 -0.63 -9.39
CA ALA A 140 -18.44 -1.20 -10.07
C ALA A 140 -17.26 -1.35 -9.12
N GLU A 141 -17.04 -0.38 -8.23
CA GLU A 141 -16.05 -0.43 -7.17
C GLU A 141 -16.35 -1.54 -6.16
N LYS A 142 -17.60 -1.64 -5.70
CA LYS A 142 -18.03 -2.75 -4.84
C LYS A 142 -17.73 -4.10 -5.48
N LYS A 143 -18.07 -4.27 -6.77
CA LYS A 143 -17.80 -5.51 -7.51
C LYS A 143 -16.30 -5.83 -7.56
N LYS A 144 -15.44 -4.84 -7.83
CA LYS A 144 -13.98 -5.00 -7.83
C LYS A 144 -13.46 -5.47 -6.47
N ILE A 145 -13.95 -4.89 -5.38
CA ILE A 145 -13.56 -5.27 -4.01
C ILE A 145 -14.02 -6.70 -3.71
N SER A 146 -15.25 -7.07 -4.08
CA SER A 146 -15.74 -8.45 -3.91
C SER A 146 -14.87 -9.46 -4.65
N THR A 147 -14.46 -9.16 -5.89
CA THR A 147 -13.53 -10.01 -6.65
C THR A 147 -12.16 -10.12 -5.98
N LEU A 148 -11.62 -9.00 -5.48
CA LEU A 148 -10.35 -8.99 -4.75
C LEU A 148 -10.42 -9.88 -3.50
N LEU A 149 -11.51 -9.78 -2.74
CA LEU A 149 -11.72 -10.63 -1.56
C LEU A 149 -11.70 -12.10 -1.93
N LEU A 150 -12.48 -12.53 -2.91
CA LEU A 150 -12.52 -13.93 -3.34
C LEU A 150 -11.13 -14.47 -3.71
N SER A 151 -10.30 -13.66 -4.38
CA SER A 151 -8.92 -14.06 -4.69
C SER A 151 -8.02 -14.15 -3.45
N ALA A 152 -8.18 -13.24 -2.49
CA ALA A 152 -7.40 -13.24 -1.25
C ALA A 152 -7.80 -14.38 -0.30
N TRP A 153 -9.04 -14.88 -0.40
CA TRP A 153 -9.55 -16.02 0.38
C TRP A 153 -9.01 -17.37 -0.10
N GLN A 154 -8.52 -17.47 -1.34
CA GLN A 154 -7.98 -18.72 -1.89
C GLN A 154 -6.48 -18.94 -1.56
N LEU A 155 -5.85 -18.03 -0.80
CA LEU A 155 -4.45 -18.05 -0.35
C LEU A 155 -4.30 -18.51 1.11
#